data_AF-A0A1S3D089-F1
#
_entry.id   AF-A0A1S3D089-F1
#
_cell.length_a   1.000
_cell.length_b   1.000
_cell.length_c   1.000
_cell.angle_alpha   90.00
_cell.angle_beta   90.00
_cell.angle_gamma   90.00
#
_symmetry.space_group_name_H-M   'P 1'
#
loop_
_entity.id
_entity.type
_entity.pdbx_description
1 polymer ?
#
loop_
_entity_poly.entity_id
_entity_poly.type
_entity_poly.pdbx_seq_one_letter_code
_entity_poly.pdbx_strand_id
1 'polypeptide(L)' 'MNGAVLKLIDLGSSVSVSTVVLPDLEFASPEMLTSPATAGPSTDMWSLGVLLYILLSGVSPFPRRE' A
#
# COMPACT_ATOMS: atom_id res chain seq x y z
N MET A 1 -7.63 31.12 2.77
CA MET A 1 -8.17 29.77 3.00
C MET A 1 -6.98 28.84 3.20
N ASN A 2 -6.82 28.24 4.36
CA ASN A 2 -5.76 27.24 4.56
C ASN A 2 -6.19 25.98 3.81
N GLY A 3 -5.53 25.67 2.68
CA GLY A 3 -5.78 24.44 1.94
C GLY A 3 -5.28 23.23 2.74
N ALA A 4 -6.02 22.13 2.69
CA ALA A 4 -5.52 20.86 3.21
C ALA A 4 -4.37 20.38 2.32
N VAL A 5 -3.17 20.22 2.89
CA VAL A 5 -1.99 19.74 2.19
C VAL A 5 -1.71 18.31 2.65
N LEU A 6 -1.81 17.35 1.73
CA LEU A 6 -1.42 15.96 1.97
C LEU A 6 0.09 15.82 1.81
N LYS A 7 0.73 15.11 2.74
CA LYS A 7 2.18 14.80 2.71
C LYS A 7 2.36 13.33 3.04
N LEU A 8 3.16 12.62 2.25
CA LEU A 8 3.62 11.28 2.57
C LEU A 8 4.68 11.36 3.68
N ILE A 9 4.62 10.43 4.62
CA ILE A 9 5.56 10.29 5.74
C ILE A 9 5.93 8.81 5.89
N ASP A 10 6.84 8.52 6.83
CA ASP A 10 7.25 7.15 7.19
C ASP A 10 7.79 6.31 6.03
N LEU A 11 8.97 6.70 5.52
CA LEU A 11 9.68 6.00 4.45
C LEU A 11 10.58 4.88 4.97
N GLY A 12 10.37 4.38 6.19
CA GLY A 12 11.20 3.32 6.79
C GLY A 12 11.17 2.00 6.02
N SER A 13 10.07 1.74 5.30
CA SER A 13 9.88 0.57 4.43
C SER A 13 10.06 0.88 2.94
N SER A 14 10.45 2.11 2.57
CA SER A 14 10.68 2.47 1.18
C SER A 14 11.93 1.77 0.65
N VAL A 15 11.83 1.20 -0.55
CA VAL A 15 12.94 0.50 -1.19
C VAL A 15 13.13 0.96 -2.63
N SER A 16 14.35 0.78 -3.15
CA SER A 16 14.57 0.89 -4.59
C SER A 16 13.87 -0.25 -5.33
N VAL A 17 13.39 0.03 -6.54
CA VAL A 17 12.80 -0.97 -7.43
C VAL A 17 13.76 -2.16 -7.55
N SER A 18 13.21 -3.38 -7.48
CA SER A 18 13.96 -4.67 -7.45
C SER A 18 14.54 -5.09 -6.09
N THR A 19 14.21 -4.39 -5.01
CA THR A 19 14.52 -4.87 -3.65
C THR A 19 13.40 -5.77 -3.15
N VAL A 20 13.74 -6.85 -2.45
CA VAL A 20 12.77 -7.73 -1.81
C VAL A 20 12.20 -7.05 -0.56
N VAL A 21 10.88 -7.00 -0.44
CA VAL A 21 10.17 -6.38 0.70
C VAL A 21 9.33 -7.43 1.42
N LEU A 22 9.23 -7.32 2.74
CA LEU A 22 8.24 -8.08 3.50
C LEU A 22 6.87 -7.37 3.37
N PRO A 23 5.87 -7.99 2.72
CA PRO A 23 4.59 -7.33 2.47
C PRO A 23 3.76 -7.18 3.75
N ASP A 24 3.13 -6.00 3.91
CA ASP A 24 2.04 -5.81 4.86
C ASP A 24 0.74 -6.35 4.25
N LEU A 25 0.13 -7.34 4.89
CA LEU A 25 -1.03 -8.06 4.34
C LEU A 25 -2.24 -7.18 4.04
N GLU A 26 -2.42 -6.04 4.74
CA GLU A 26 -3.61 -5.20 4.54
C GLU A 26 -3.52 -4.33 3.27
N PHE A 27 -2.31 -3.90 2.90
CA PHE A 27 -2.07 -2.98 1.79
C PHE A 27 -1.25 -3.58 0.65
N ALA A 28 -0.62 -4.74 0.84
CA ALA A 28 0.20 -5.37 -0.17
C ALA A 28 -0.61 -5.81 -1.38
N SER A 29 -0.02 -5.61 -2.54
CA SER A 29 -0.55 -6.13 -3.79
C SER A 29 -0.41 -7.65 -3.87
N PRO A 30 -1.30 -8.35 -4.58
CA PRO A 30 -1.27 -9.81 -4.68
C PRO A 30 0.03 -10.34 -5.30
N GLU A 31 0.65 -9.59 -6.21
CA GLU A 31 1.94 -9.93 -6.78
C GLU A 31 3.08 -9.85 -5.74
N MET A 32 3.03 -8.94 -4.76
CA MET A 32 4.00 -8.89 -3.66
C MET A 32 3.85 -10.10 -2.73
N LEU A 33 2.63 -10.60 -2.51
CA LEU A 33 2.38 -11.80 -1.71
C LEU A 33 2.90 -13.07 -2.39
N THR A 34 2.86 -13.11 -3.72
CA THR A 34 3.29 -14.26 -4.52
C THR A 34 4.78 -14.21 -4.83
N SER A 35 5.32 -13.01 -5.07
CA SER A 35 6.73 -12.77 -5.39
C SER A 35 7.19 -11.47 -4.73
N PRO A 36 7.76 -11.54 -3.52
CA PRO A 36 8.23 -10.38 -2.76
C PRO A 36 9.28 -9.49 -3.45
N ALA A 37 9.88 -9.96 -4.55
CA ALA A 37 10.82 -9.20 -5.38
C ALA A 37 10.13 -8.27 -6.42
N THR A 38 8.79 -8.24 -6.46
CA THR A 38 8.01 -7.46 -7.44
C THR A 38 7.64 -6.06 -6.95
N ALA A 39 8.19 -5.61 -5.83
CA ALA A 39 7.97 -4.26 -5.32
C ALA A 39 8.35 -3.20 -6.37
N GLY A 40 7.44 -2.25 -6.61
CA GLY A 40 7.62 -1.20 -7.60
C GLY A 40 6.39 -0.27 -7.69
N PRO A 41 6.37 0.69 -8.63
CA PRO A 41 5.32 1.71 -8.68
C PRO A 41 3.89 1.17 -8.78
N SER A 42 3.67 0.01 -9.41
CA SER A 42 2.34 -0.62 -9.48
C SER A 42 1.85 -1.12 -8.11
N THR A 43 2.76 -1.58 -7.25
CA THR A 43 2.41 -2.07 -5.91
C THR A 43 2.02 -0.92 -4.99
N ASP A 44 2.65 0.24 -5.16
CA ASP A 44 2.24 1.48 -4.47
C ASP A 44 0.86 1.96 -4.93
N MET A 45 0.57 1.86 -6.23
CA MET A 45 -0.77 2.19 -6.77
C MET A 45 -1.87 1.26 -6.26
N TRP A 46 -1.57 -0.03 -6.06
CA TRP A 46 -2.49 -0.95 -5.39
C TRP A 46 -2.80 -0.47 -3.96
N SER A 47 -1.76 -0.15 -3.19
CA SER A 47 -1.89 0.35 -1.82
C SER A 47 -2.74 1.64 -1.77
N LEU A 48 -2.56 2.56 -2.72
CA LEU A 48 -3.40 3.74 -2.87
C LEU A 48 -4.87 3.41 -3.16
N GLY A 49 -5.13 2.37 -3.97
CA GLY A 49 -6.48 1.88 -4.24
C GLY A 49 -7.19 1.35 -2.99
N VAL A 50 -6.47 0.56 -2.18
CA VAL A 50 -6.96 0.07 -0.87
C VAL A 50 -7.27 1.25 0.06
N LEU A 51 -6.35 2.21 0.18
CA LEU A 51 -6.55 3.41 1.01
C LEU A 51 -7.77 4.21 0.53
N LEU A 52 -7.90 4.44 -0.77
CA LEU A 52 -9.03 5.18 -1.33
C LEU A 52 -10.36 4.47 -1.04
N TYR A 53 -10.40 3.14 -1.17
CA TYR A 53 -11.59 2.36 -0.82
C TYR A 53 -11.98 2.55 0.64
N ILE A 54 -11.00 2.47 1.56
CA ILE A 54 -11.23 2.69 3.00
C ILE A 54 -11.75 4.10 3.25
N LEU A 55 -11.16 5.13 2.63
CA LEU A 55 -11.60 6.52 2.79
C LEU A 55 -13.03 6.75 2.28
N LEU A 56 -13.45 6.07 1.22
CA LEU A 56 -14.77 6.23 0.63
C LEU A 56 -15.86 5.39 1.32
N SER A 57 -15.51 4.17 1.76
CA SER A 57 -16.48 3.20 2.29
C SER A 57 -16.48 3.09 3.80
N GLY A 58 -15.39 3.47 4.46
CA GLY A 58 -15.15 3.22 5.89
C GLY A 58 -14.83 1.77 6.24
N VAL A 59 -14.61 0.87 5.25
CA VAL A 59 -14.40 -0.57 5.46
C VAL A 59 -13.12 -1.04 4.75
N SER A 60 -12.39 -1.98 5.36
CA SER A 60 -11.25 -2.62 4.71
C SER A 60 -11.72 -3.59 3.61
N PRO A 61 -11.20 -3.48 2.37
CA PRO A 61 -11.61 -4.37 1.27
C PRO A 61 -11.12 -5.81 1.45
N PHE A 62 -10.09 -6.02 2.27
CA PHE A 62 -9.46 -7.31 2.53
C PHE A 62 -9.40 -7.57 4.05
N PRO A 63 -10.52 -7.89 4.69
CA PRO A 63 -10.52 -8.19 6.13
C PRO A 63 -9.66 -9.42 6.41
N ARG A 64 -8.84 -9.34 7.46
CA ARG A 64 -8.11 -10.48 7.99
C ARG A 64 -9.13 -11.57 8.35
N ARG A 65 -8.98 -12.75 7.76
CA ARG A 65 -9.71 -13.93 8.24
C ARG A 65 -9.06 -14.36 9.56
N GLU A 66 -9.83 -14.26 10.64
CA GLU A 66 -9.50 -14.91 11.93
C GLU A 66 -9.56 -16.43 11.80
#